data_AF-A0A8T7H2U2-F1
#
_entry.id   AF-A0A8T7H2U2-F1
#
_cell.length_a   1.000
_cell.length_b   1.000
_cell.length_c   1.000
_cell.angle_alpha   90.00
_cell.angle_beta   90.00
_cell.angle_gamma   90.00
#
_symmetry.space_group_name_H-M   'P 1'
#
loop_
_entity.id
_entity.type
_entity.pdbx_description
1 polymer ?
#
loop_
_entity_poly.entity_id
_entity_poly.type
_entity_poly.pdbx_seq_one_letter_code
_entity_poly.pdbx_strand_id
1 'polypeptide(L)'
;MQRSRRLVIVGVILVYLLCGAAVQGTDTVAVPPDADHQVTVFYSSRCSSCVQVMPVVRDIAAAHQGVRFAYHDTASGGDVYQLYSAFDAAYGSSKPSIPVIFAGDTVVLTGEEEIRENLEDVVVALEHGLIPSAAYEERWKDAARHTSTVVLTLPLVLSAGLLDGINPCAFTVLVFLLVGVLGAGTRGRVFATGVAYSLAVFAVYFLAGFGLFAAVQSFEVVALFSTAAGCIAIAVGILQVASALAPDLPIRPGIPGRGKQYLAPLMQKASVPAACLFGVLAGIFELPCTGGVYLAVLAILSEHATVAEGILYLLAYNLMFILPLLAITAGIGLGIPPERVDTWRLGHRRALRLVIGVFLLGIGVVTLVI
;
A
#
# COMPACT_ATOMS: atom_id res chain seq x y z
N MET A 1 -6.13 -36.05 -17.26
CA MET A 1 -5.79 -34.65 -16.89
C MET A 1 -6.35 -34.18 -15.54
N GLN A 2 -7.25 -34.92 -14.87
CA GLN A 2 -7.88 -34.48 -13.61
C GLN A 2 -7.09 -34.89 -12.34
N ARG A 3 -6.23 -35.92 -12.46
CA ARG A 3 -5.41 -36.45 -11.35
C ARG A 3 -4.16 -35.60 -11.07
N SER A 4 -3.55 -35.01 -12.10
CA SER A 4 -2.39 -34.12 -11.97
C SER A 4 -2.74 -32.77 -11.34
N ARG A 5 -3.93 -32.22 -11.60
CA ARG A 5 -4.42 -30.99 -10.95
C ARG A 5 -4.65 -31.13 -9.44
N ARG A 6 -5.10 -32.30 -8.98
CA ARG A 6 -5.29 -32.57 -7.53
C ARG A 6 -3.95 -32.71 -6.81
N LEU A 7 -2.93 -33.30 -7.45
CA LEU A 7 -1.57 -33.41 -6.92
C LEU A 7 -0.89 -32.04 -6.77
N VAL A 8 -1.10 -31.13 -7.71
CA VAL A 8 -0.56 -29.76 -7.62
C VAL A 8 -1.24 -28.95 -6.52
N ILE A 9 -2.57 -29.04 -6.36
CA ILE A 9 -3.30 -28.32 -5.30
C ILE A 9 -2.95 -28.86 -3.91
N VAL A 10 -2.81 -30.18 -3.76
CA VAL A 10 -2.36 -30.79 -2.49
C VAL A 10 -0.90 -30.44 -2.20
N GLY A 11 -0.04 -30.38 -3.23
CA GLY A 11 1.35 -29.94 -3.09
C GLY A 11 1.48 -28.48 -2.62
N VAL A 12 0.65 -27.57 -3.15
CA VAL A 12 0.67 -26.15 -2.75
C VAL A 12 0.17 -25.98 -1.30
N ILE A 13 -0.87 -26.73 -0.88
CA ILE A 13 -1.38 -26.68 0.49
C ILE A 13 -0.38 -27.29 1.49
N LEU A 14 0.33 -28.36 1.11
CA LEU A 14 1.35 -28.99 1.94
C LEU A 14 2.58 -28.09 2.11
N VAL A 15 3.00 -27.37 1.06
CA VAL A 15 4.07 -26.36 1.14
C VAL A 15 3.65 -25.17 2.01
N TYR A 16 2.39 -24.74 1.94
CA TYR A 16 1.85 -23.68 2.79
C TYR A 16 1.78 -24.09 4.28
N LEU A 17 1.45 -25.35 4.57
CA LEU A 17 1.42 -25.91 5.92
C LEU A 17 2.83 -26.20 6.48
N LEU A 18 3.78 -26.59 5.63
CA LEU A 18 5.18 -26.83 6.03
C LEU A 18 5.97 -25.52 6.22
N CYS A 19 5.60 -24.43 5.55
CA CYS A 19 6.17 -23.09 5.81
C CYS A 19 5.57 -22.42 7.06
N GLY A 20 4.40 -22.85 7.55
CA GLY A 20 3.78 -22.30 8.77
C GLY A 20 4.39 -22.81 10.09
N ALA A 21 5.31 -23.77 10.05
CA ALA A 21 5.85 -24.44 11.23
C ALA A 21 7.38 -24.35 11.31
N ALA A 22 7.93 -23.13 11.22
CA ALA A 22 9.32 -22.86 11.58
C ALA A 22 9.53 -21.38 11.94
N VAL A 23 8.93 -20.93 13.04
CA VAL A 23 9.42 -19.76 13.78
C VAL A 23 9.69 -20.25 15.19
N GLN A 24 10.90 -20.75 15.41
CA GLN A 24 11.39 -21.09 16.74
C GLN A 24 11.92 -19.82 17.40
N GLY A 25 11.44 -19.56 18.62
CA GLY A 25 12.07 -18.78 19.70
C GLY A 25 12.82 -17.51 19.30
N THR A 26 12.16 -16.37 19.40
CA THR A 26 12.87 -15.09 19.58
C THR A 26 13.32 -14.99 21.03
N ASP A 27 14.59 -15.27 21.30
CA ASP A 27 15.26 -14.66 22.44
C ASP A 27 15.13 -13.15 22.27
N THR A 28 14.55 -12.48 23.25
CA THR A 28 14.32 -11.03 23.19
C THR A 28 15.67 -10.33 23.40
N VAL A 29 16.25 -9.85 22.30
CA VAL A 29 17.44 -9.00 22.35
C VAL A 29 17.03 -7.67 22.99
N ALA A 30 17.41 -7.47 24.25
CA ALA A 30 17.15 -6.24 24.99
C ALA A 30 18.17 -5.16 24.63
N VAL A 31 17.74 -3.89 24.64
CA VAL A 31 18.63 -2.72 24.49
C VAL A 31 19.70 -2.76 25.60
N PRO A 32 20.99 -2.52 25.29
CA PRO A 32 22.03 -2.48 26.30
C PRO A 32 21.71 -1.40 27.36
N PRO A 33 21.91 -1.66 28.66
CA PRO A 33 21.59 -0.72 29.73
C PRO A 33 22.45 0.57 29.71
N ASP A 34 23.52 0.59 28.90
CA ASP A 34 24.39 1.75 28.70
C ASP A 34 24.03 2.57 27.45
N ALA A 35 22.97 2.19 26.72
CA ALA A 35 22.55 2.83 25.46
C ALA A 35 22.31 4.34 25.61
N ASP A 36 21.83 4.76 26.78
CA ASP A 36 21.42 6.13 27.09
C ASP A 36 22.62 7.11 27.21
N HIS A 37 23.84 6.59 27.32
CA HIS A 37 25.08 7.39 27.41
C HIS A 37 25.98 7.23 26.17
N GLN A 38 25.45 6.65 25.10
CA GLN A 38 26.18 6.41 23.87
C GLN A 38 25.35 6.79 22.65
N VAL A 39 26.03 7.02 21.55
CA VAL A 39 25.43 7.22 20.24
C VAL A 39 25.43 5.88 19.51
N THR A 40 24.25 5.33 19.27
CA THR A 40 24.07 4.04 18.58
C THR A 40 23.68 4.27 17.12
N VAL A 41 24.52 3.84 16.19
CA VAL A 41 24.40 4.10 14.75
C VAL A 41 24.07 2.81 14.02
N PHE A 42 22.91 2.77 13.35
CA PHE A 42 22.54 1.71 12.43
C PHE A 42 22.69 2.17 10.99
N TYR A 43 23.49 1.45 10.21
CA TYR A 43 23.79 1.77 8.82
C TYR A 43 23.91 0.49 7.98
N SER A 44 23.98 0.62 6.66
CA SER A 44 24.25 -0.50 5.76
C SER A 44 25.41 -0.20 4.84
N SER A 45 26.37 -1.11 4.72
CA SER A 45 27.45 -1.03 3.72
C SER A 45 26.96 -1.11 2.27
N ARG A 46 25.69 -1.44 2.04
CA ARG A 46 25.05 -1.51 0.71
C ARG A 46 24.14 -0.32 0.40
N CYS A 47 24.01 0.64 1.31
CA CYS A 47 23.13 1.80 1.15
C CYS A 47 23.94 3.06 0.75
N SER A 48 23.48 3.78 -0.29
CA SER A 48 24.21 4.93 -0.84
C SER A 48 24.29 6.12 0.13
N SER A 49 23.22 6.44 0.85
CA SER A 49 23.20 7.51 1.87
C SER A 49 24.03 7.16 3.10
N CYS A 50 24.08 5.88 3.48
CA CYS A 50 24.97 5.40 4.55
C CYS A 50 26.44 5.63 4.20
N VAL A 51 26.86 5.30 2.98
CA VAL A 51 28.26 5.49 2.55
C VAL A 51 28.67 6.97 2.54
N GLN A 52 27.74 7.88 2.28
CA GLN A 52 28.00 9.33 2.20
C GLN A 52 28.09 10.00 3.58
N VAL A 53 27.26 9.58 4.54
CA VAL A 53 27.21 10.22 5.87
C VAL A 53 28.23 9.64 6.86
N MET A 54 28.60 8.36 6.73
CA MET A 54 29.46 7.67 7.70
C MET A 54 30.85 8.31 7.92
N PRO A 55 31.53 8.94 6.93
CA PRO A 55 32.74 9.70 7.18
C PRO A 55 32.52 10.84 8.20
N VAL A 56 31.44 11.60 8.06
CA VAL A 56 31.08 12.70 8.97
C VAL A 56 30.83 12.19 10.38
N VAL A 57 30.05 11.10 10.50
CA VAL A 57 29.77 10.47 11.81
C VAL A 57 31.05 10.03 12.50
N ARG A 58 32.02 9.50 11.74
CA ARG A 58 33.33 9.07 12.29
C ARG A 58 34.21 10.26 12.67
N ASP A 59 34.18 11.35 11.91
CA ASP A 59 34.93 12.56 12.23
C ASP A 59 34.42 13.22 13.52
N ILE A 60 33.09 13.30 13.70
CA ILE A 60 32.46 13.80 14.94
C ILE A 60 32.80 12.88 16.12
N ALA A 61 32.71 11.57 15.95
CA ALA A 61 33.08 10.61 17.00
C ALA A 61 34.57 10.71 17.41
N ALA A 62 35.46 11.04 16.47
CA ALA A 62 36.88 11.25 16.75
C ALA A 62 37.15 12.56 17.50
N ALA A 63 36.34 13.61 17.26
CA ALA A 63 36.43 14.89 17.93
C ALA A 63 35.87 14.86 19.37
N HIS A 64 34.86 14.04 19.63
CA HIS A 64 34.15 13.95 20.92
C HIS A 64 34.41 12.62 21.64
N GLN A 65 35.62 12.47 22.21
CA GLN A 65 36.00 11.25 22.93
C GLN A 65 35.24 11.03 24.25
N GLY A 66 34.46 12.02 24.70
CA GLY A 66 33.62 11.93 25.89
C GLY A 66 32.35 11.08 25.69
N VAL A 67 31.97 10.79 24.45
CA VAL A 67 30.76 10.02 24.10
C VAL A 67 31.15 8.75 23.36
N ARG A 68 30.59 7.62 23.81
CA ARG A 68 30.83 6.33 23.15
C ARG A 68 29.96 6.22 21.90
N PHE A 69 30.53 5.73 20.80
CA PHE A 69 29.78 5.41 19.58
C PHE A 69 29.74 3.89 19.37
N ALA A 70 28.53 3.35 19.12
CA ALA A 70 28.30 1.96 18.77
C ALA A 70 27.82 1.87 17.32
N TYR A 71 28.51 1.10 16.48
CA TYR A 71 28.21 1.00 15.05
C TYR A 71 27.69 -0.39 14.69
N HIS A 72 26.53 -0.45 14.04
CA HIS A 72 25.85 -1.68 13.67
C HIS A 72 25.55 -1.69 12.16
N ASP A 73 26.21 -2.58 11.41
CA ASP A 73 25.96 -2.77 9.97
C ASP A 73 24.85 -3.80 9.75
N THR A 74 23.68 -3.32 9.31
CA THR A 74 22.49 -4.13 9.03
C THR A 74 22.66 -5.05 7.82
N ALA A 75 23.64 -4.79 6.92
CA ALA A 75 23.95 -5.68 5.81
C ALA A 75 24.51 -7.04 6.26
N SER A 76 24.98 -7.14 7.49
CA SER A 76 25.52 -8.37 8.10
C SER A 76 24.42 -9.40 8.42
N GLY A 77 23.16 -8.97 8.50
CA GLY A 77 22.02 -9.81 8.87
C GLY A 77 22.04 -10.31 10.32
N GLY A 78 21.14 -11.24 10.64
CA GLY A 78 21.09 -11.90 11.96
C GLY A 78 20.66 -10.99 13.11
N ASP A 79 21.39 -11.07 14.22
CA ASP A 79 21.06 -10.44 15.51
C ASP A 79 21.02 -8.90 15.46
N VAL A 80 21.71 -8.29 14.48
CA VAL A 80 21.74 -6.83 14.30
C VAL A 80 20.37 -6.28 13.90
N TYR A 81 19.59 -7.03 13.11
CA TYR A 81 18.25 -6.62 12.73
C TYR A 81 17.28 -6.71 13.91
N GLN A 82 17.46 -7.71 14.77
CA GLN A 82 16.68 -7.84 16.01
C GLN A 82 17.01 -6.71 16.99
N LEU A 83 18.30 -6.35 17.12
CA LEU A 83 18.74 -5.21 17.91
C LEU A 83 18.17 -3.89 17.36
N TYR A 84 18.21 -3.69 16.04
CA TYR A 84 17.60 -2.53 15.41
C TYR A 84 16.10 -2.42 15.73
N SER A 85 15.37 -3.53 15.61
CA SER A 85 13.94 -3.58 15.95
C SER A 85 13.68 -3.33 17.44
N ALA A 86 14.60 -3.69 18.33
CA ALA A 86 14.50 -3.42 19.76
C ALA A 86 14.69 -1.92 20.08
N PHE A 87 15.65 -1.26 19.42
CA PHE A 87 15.83 0.19 19.51
C PHE A 87 14.62 0.95 18.94
N ASP A 88 14.12 0.55 17.78
CA ASP A 88 12.92 1.14 17.18
C ASP A 88 11.71 1.10 18.14
N ALA A 89 11.49 -0.05 18.77
CA ALA A 89 10.42 -0.22 19.76
C ALA A 89 10.66 0.59 21.05
N ALA A 90 11.91 0.73 21.50
CA ALA A 90 12.25 1.45 22.73
C ALA A 90 12.09 2.98 22.58
N TYR A 91 12.48 3.53 21.43
CA TYR A 91 12.41 4.98 21.17
C TYR A 91 11.06 5.41 20.58
N GLY A 92 10.15 4.46 20.30
CA GLY A 92 8.81 4.74 19.77
C GLY A 92 8.84 5.35 18.37
N SER A 93 9.90 5.08 17.60
CA SER A 93 10.03 5.56 16.23
C SER A 93 9.19 4.72 15.28
N SER A 94 8.58 5.34 14.26
CA SER A 94 7.80 4.65 13.22
C SER A 94 8.71 4.02 12.16
N LYS A 95 9.70 3.21 12.56
CA LYS A 95 10.65 2.50 11.69
C LYS A 95 11.46 3.44 10.78
N PRO A 96 12.44 4.16 11.34
CA PRO A 96 13.23 5.16 10.62
C PRO A 96 14.02 4.54 9.46
N SER A 97 14.29 5.35 8.42
CA SER A 97 15.12 4.92 7.28
C SER A 97 16.61 4.93 7.67
N ILE A 98 17.34 3.86 7.37
CA ILE A 98 18.81 3.86 7.57
C ILE A 98 19.51 4.82 6.58
N PRO A 99 20.55 5.57 6.97
CA PRO A 99 21.22 5.55 8.27
C PRO A 99 20.37 6.19 9.37
N VAL A 100 20.40 5.62 10.56
CA VAL A 100 19.69 6.15 11.73
C VAL A 100 20.58 6.11 12.95
N ILE A 101 20.47 7.17 13.77
CA ILE A 101 21.22 7.35 15.00
C ILE A 101 20.26 7.48 16.17
N PHE A 102 20.47 6.65 17.18
CA PHE A 102 19.80 6.72 18.47
C PHE A 102 20.76 7.26 19.51
N ALA A 103 20.32 8.21 20.33
CA ALA A 103 21.16 8.80 21.36
C ALA A 103 20.31 9.24 22.57
N GLY A 104 20.84 9.06 23.79
CA GLY A 104 20.04 9.26 25.01
C GLY A 104 18.81 8.33 25.03
N ASP A 105 17.72 8.75 25.68
CA ASP A 105 16.49 7.94 25.76
C ASP A 105 15.51 8.22 24.61
N THR A 106 15.78 9.24 23.78
CA THR A 106 14.73 9.90 22.98
C THR A 106 15.16 10.39 21.60
N VAL A 107 16.45 10.64 21.37
CA VAL A 107 16.90 11.25 20.12
C VAL A 107 17.00 10.18 19.04
N VAL A 108 16.30 10.44 17.93
CA VAL A 108 16.36 9.62 16.71
C VAL A 108 16.64 10.57 15.55
N LEU A 109 17.82 10.47 14.94
CA LEU A 109 18.17 11.19 13.71
C LEU A 109 18.12 10.24 12.53
N THR A 110 17.37 10.58 11.49
CA THR A 110 17.06 9.68 10.38
C THR A 110 17.51 10.26 9.04
N GLY A 111 18.24 9.47 8.27
CA GLY A 111 18.71 9.88 6.94
C GLY A 111 19.92 10.81 6.99
N GLU A 112 20.47 11.10 5.80
CA GLU A 112 21.75 11.80 5.69
C GLU A 112 21.71 13.27 6.13
N GLU A 113 20.72 14.04 5.67
CA GLU A 113 20.64 15.49 5.90
C GLU A 113 20.49 15.80 7.39
N GLU A 114 19.53 15.14 8.05
CA GLU A 114 19.26 15.35 9.48
C GLU A 114 20.45 14.97 10.36
N ILE A 115 21.14 13.87 10.04
CA ILE A 115 22.36 13.45 10.74
C ILE A 115 23.47 14.48 10.55
N ARG A 116 23.67 14.99 9.33
CA ARG A 116 24.74 15.95 9.03
C ARG A 116 24.55 17.28 9.75
N GLU A 117 23.30 17.72 9.90
CA GLU A 117 22.98 19.01 10.51
C GLU A 117 22.94 18.96 12.03
N ASN A 118 22.49 17.85 12.64
CA ASN A 118 22.12 17.83 14.06
C ASN A 118 22.97 16.91 14.93
N LEU A 119 23.79 16.02 14.35
CA LEU A 119 24.53 15.03 15.14
C LEU A 119 25.54 15.67 16.12
N GLU A 120 26.24 16.72 15.69
CA GLU A 120 27.25 17.39 16.54
C GLU A 120 26.59 18.01 17.80
N ASP A 121 25.45 18.68 17.63
CA ASP A 121 24.68 19.26 18.73
C ASP A 121 24.17 18.19 19.71
N VAL A 122 23.72 17.05 19.20
CA VAL A 122 23.28 15.91 20.01
C VAL A 122 24.43 15.34 20.84
N VAL A 123 25.61 15.19 20.23
CA VAL A 123 26.81 14.70 20.92
C VAL A 123 27.25 15.67 22.01
N VAL A 124 27.27 16.97 21.72
CA VAL A 124 27.58 18.02 22.72
C VAL A 124 26.55 18.02 23.86
N ALA A 125 25.26 17.83 23.55
CA ALA A 125 24.22 17.74 24.56
C ALA A 125 24.39 16.49 25.46
N LEU A 126 24.81 15.36 24.90
CA LEU A 126 25.16 14.15 25.65
C LEU A 126 26.36 14.35 26.57
N GLU A 127 27.42 15.00 26.09
CA GLU A 127 28.60 15.32 26.93
C GLU A 127 28.24 16.15 28.17
N HIS A 128 27.23 17.01 28.05
CA HIS A 128 26.76 17.85 29.14
C HIS A 128 25.58 17.25 29.94
N GLY A 129 25.12 16.03 29.60
CA GLY A 129 24.01 15.36 30.28
C GLY A 129 22.66 16.07 30.13
N LEU A 130 22.45 16.77 29.01
CA LEU A 130 21.29 17.64 28.75
C LEU A 130 20.12 16.92 28.04
N ILE A 131 20.30 15.68 27.58
CA ILE A 131 19.22 14.92 26.95
C ILE A 131 18.25 14.40 28.04
N PRO A 132 16.93 14.67 27.93
CA PRO A 132 15.98 14.28 28.98
C PRO A 132 15.83 12.75 29.09
N SER A 133 15.68 12.25 30.32
CA SER A 133 15.43 10.82 30.57
C SER A 133 13.99 10.42 30.27
N ALA A 134 13.74 9.11 30.11
CA ALA A 134 12.44 8.52 29.81
C ALA A 134 11.30 9.00 30.72
N ALA A 135 11.61 9.31 31.99
CA ALA A 135 10.65 9.83 32.97
C ALA A 135 10.20 11.29 32.69
N TYR A 136 11.05 12.11 32.05
CA TYR A 136 10.69 13.47 31.63
C TYR A 136 9.75 13.44 30.41
N GLU A 137 9.97 12.52 29.46
CA GLU A 137 9.12 12.38 28.27
C GLU A 137 7.72 11.87 28.56
N GLU A 138 7.55 10.96 29.52
CA GLU A 138 6.24 10.41 29.90
C GLU A 138 5.25 11.54 30.25
N ARG A 139 5.74 12.64 30.84
CA ARG A 139 4.97 13.82 31.19
C ARG A 139 4.53 14.67 29.99
N TRP A 140 5.23 14.58 28.85
CA TRP A 140 4.96 15.37 27.63
C TRP A 140 4.29 14.56 26.51
N LYS A 141 4.36 13.23 26.53
CA LYS A 141 3.62 12.33 25.62
C LYS A 141 2.09 12.49 25.74
N ASP A 142 1.59 12.90 26.90
CA ASP A 142 0.18 13.27 27.07
C ASP A 142 -0.19 14.61 26.41
N ALA A 143 0.75 15.54 26.28
CA ALA A 143 0.52 16.85 25.67
C ALA A 143 0.70 16.85 24.15
N ALA A 144 1.59 16.01 23.62
CA ALA A 144 1.91 15.95 22.18
C ALA A 144 0.83 15.24 21.31
N ARG A 145 -0.04 14.42 21.93
CA ARG A 145 -1.19 13.78 21.24
C ARG A 145 -2.19 14.77 20.63
N HIS A 146 -2.05 16.07 20.87
CA HIS A 146 -2.99 17.09 20.44
C HIS A 146 -2.55 17.99 19.27
N THR A 147 -1.33 17.89 18.75
CA THR A 147 -0.78 19.02 17.95
C THR A 147 -0.35 18.69 16.52
N SER A 148 -0.34 17.45 16.07
CA SER A 148 -0.17 17.14 14.63
C SER A 148 -0.89 15.85 14.28
N THR A 149 -2.13 15.99 13.82
CA THR A 149 -2.92 14.85 13.37
C THR A 149 -3.53 15.21 12.02
N VAL A 150 -3.07 14.53 10.97
CA VAL A 150 -4.02 14.12 9.94
C VAL A 150 -4.93 13.12 10.66
N VAL A 151 -5.94 13.64 11.37
CA VAL A 151 -6.87 12.79 12.11
C VAL A 151 -7.50 11.88 11.08
N LEU A 152 -7.44 10.56 11.34
CA LEU A 152 -8.21 9.57 10.62
C LEU A 152 -9.70 9.89 10.84
N THR A 153 -10.21 10.80 10.02
CA THR A 153 -11.59 11.24 10.08
C THR A 153 -12.39 10.29 9.22
N LEU A 154 -13.49 9.78 9.75
CA LEU A 154 -14.44 8.95 9.00
C LEU A 154 -14.76 9.57 7.61
N PRO A 155 -14.98 10.89 7.46
CA PRO A 155 -15.09 11.56 6.16
C PRO A 155 -13.93 11.30 5.18
N LEU A 156 -12.68 11.29 5.64
CA LEU A 156 -11.51 11.03 4.80
C LEU A 156 -11.54 9.61 4.26
N VAL A 157 -11.79 8.63 5.12
CA VAL A 157 -11.86 7.20 4.73
C VAL A 157 -12.99 6.96 3.74
N LEU A 158 -14.16 7.53 4.00
CA LEU A 158 -15.33 7.38 3.14
C LEU A 158 -15.12 8.05 1.77
N SER A 159 -14.56 9.26 1.75
CA SER A 159 -14.29 9.98 0.49
C SER A 159 -13.18 9.32 -0.31
N ALA A 160 -12.11 8.85 0.33
CA ALA A 160 -11.05 8.08 -0.32
C ALA A 160 -11.60 6.79 -0.95
N GLY A 161 -12.41 6.03 -0.21
CA GLY A 161 -13.04 4.81 -0.74
C GLY A 161 -13.98 5.10 -1.91
N LEU A 162 -14.77 6.17 -1.84
CA LEU A 162 -15.66 6.56 -2.93
C LEU A 162 -14.89 6.98 -4.18
N LEU A 163 -13.82 7.77 -4.02
CA LEU A 163 -12.96 8.21 -5.12
C LEU A 163 -12.23 7.03 -5.77
N ASP A 164 -11.70 6.11 -4.96
CA ASP A 164 -11.09 4.86 -5.43
C ASP A 164 -12.10 4.00 -6.21
N GLY A 165 -13.35 3.92 -5.74
CA GLY A 165 -14.44 3.21 -6.42
C GLY A 165 -14.78 3.75 -7.81
N ILE A 166 -14.38 4.98 -8.17
CA ILE A 166 -14.54 5.55 -9.51
C ILE A 166 -13.35 5.16 -10.39
N ASN A 167 -13.19 3.85 -10.62
CA ASN A 167 -12.09 3.31 -11.39
C ASN A 167 -12.53 2.88 -12.80
N PRO A 168 -11.87 3.38 -13.87
CA PRO A 168 -12.20 3.00 -15.24
C PRO A 168 -11.99 1.50 -15.52
N CYS A 169 -11.10 0.81 -14.81
CA CYS A 169 -10.80 -0.61 -15.01
C CYS A 169 -12.00 -1.48 -14.61
N ALA A 170 -12.43 -1.41 -13.34
CA ALA A 170 -13.62 -2.12 -12.88
C ALA A 170 -14.90 -1.70 -13.62
N PHE A 171 -15.09 -0.42 -13.93
CA PHE A 171 -16.29 0.04 -14.64
C PHE A 171 -16.38 -0.52 -16.06
N THR A 172 -15.25 -0.61 -16.77
CA THR A 172 -15.23 -1.14 -18.14
C THR A 172 -15.70 -2.59 -18.16
N VAL A 173 -15.14 -3.42 -17.28
CA VAL A 173 -15.46 -4.84 -17.21
C VAL A 173 -16.91 -5.03 -16.80
N LEU A 174 -17.39 -4.30 -15.79
CA LEU A 174 -18.78 -4.33 -15.35
C LEU A 174 -19.74 -3.96 -16.48
N VAL A 175 -19.53 -2.81 -17.14
CA VAL A 175 -20.43 -2.34 -18.22
C VAL A 175 -20.46 -3.35 -19.37
N PHE A 176 -19.30 -3.86 -19.79
CA PHE A 176 -19.26 -4.90 -20.83
C PHE A 176 -20.03 -6.15 -20.41
N LEU A 177 -19.80 -6.65 -19.19
CA LEU A 177 -20.48 -7.81 -18.65
C LEU A 177 -22.01 -7.63 -18.64
N LEU A 178 -22.49 -6.48 -18.16
CA LEU A 178 -23.92 -6.17 -18.09
C LEU A 178 -24.54 -6.06 -19.49
N VAL A 179 -23.86 -5.44 -20.46
CA VAL A 179 -24.31 -5.39 -21.86
C VAL A 179 -24.43 -6.80 -22.45
N GLY A 180 -23.45 -7.66 -22.19
CA GLY A 180 -23.45 -9.05 -22.67
C GLY A 180 -24.63 -9.87 -22.12
N VAL A 181 -24.94 -9.70 -20.83
CA VAL A 181 -26.06 -10.39 -20.17
C VAL A 181 -27.41 -9.80 -20.57
N LEU A 182 -27.51 -8.48 -20.77
CA LEU A 182 -28.75 -7.82 -21.21
C LEU A 182 -29.18 -8.31 -22.60
N GLY A 183 -28.21 -8.59 -23.49
CA GLY A 183 -28.48 -9.13 -24.83
C GLY A 183 -28.94 -10.59 -24.87
N ALA A 184 -28.84 -11.34 -23.76
CA ALA A 184 -29.11 -12.78 -23.71
C ALA A 184 -30.02 -13.25 -22.55
N GLY A 185 -30.50 -12.33 -21.70
CA GLY A 185 -31.15 -12.69 -20.43
C GLY A 185 -32.22 -11.71 -19.93
N THR A 186 -32.78 -12.02 -18.77
CA THR A 186 -33.78 -11.19 -18.09
C THR A 186 -33.13 -10.12 -17.20
N ARG A 187 -33.84 -9.04 -16.88
CA ARG A 187 -33.35 -7.98 -15.97
C ARG A 187 -32.89 -8.52 -14.60
N GLY A 188 -33.53 -9.57 -14.09
CA GLY A 188 -33.09 -10.24 -12.85
C GLY A 188 -31.70 -10.86 -12.95
N ARG A 189 -31.32 -11.41 -14.12
CA ARG A 189 -29.95 -11.89 -14.34
C ARG A 189 -28.95 -10.76 -14.38
N VAL A 190 -29.31 -9.59 -14.92
CA VAL A 190 -28.41 -8.41 -14.94
C VAL A 190 -28.06 -7.98 -13.52
N PHE A 191 -29.06 -7.87 -12.64
CA PHE A 191 -28.85 -7.57 -11.22
C PHE A 191 -28.00 -8.62 -10.52
N ALA A 192 -28.37 -9.90 -10.63
CA ALA A 192 -27.62 -10.97 -9.98
C ALA A 192 -26.15 -11.01 -10.43
N THR A 193 -25.91 -10.81 -11.73
CA THR A 193 -24.56 -10.79 -12.32
C THR A 193 -23.76 -9.59 -11.83
N GLY A 194 -24.33 -8.39 -11.87
CA GLY A 194 -23.62 -7.17 -11.45
C GLY A 194 -23.33 -7.12 -9.95
N VAL A 195 -24.27 -7.59 -9.11
CA VAL A 195 -24.05 -7.72 -7.66
C VAL A 195 -22.97 -8.76 -7.37
N ALA A 196 -23.01 -9.91 -8.03
CA ALA A 196 -21.99 -10.96 -7.85
C ALA A 196 -20.59 -10.49 -8.28
N TYR A 197 -20.48 -9.78 -9.40
CA TYR A 197 -19.24 -9.12 -9.82
C TYR A 197 -18.75 -8.16 -8.73
N SER A 198 -19.62 -7.26 -8.27
CA SER A 198 -19.24 -6.22 -7.31
C SER A 198 -18.79 -6.82 -5.97
N LEU A 199 -19.50 -7.83 -5.47
CA LEU A 199 -19.13 -8.56 -4.26
C LEU A 199 -17.79 -9.31 -4.40
N ALA A 200 -17.49 -9.85 -5.58
CA ALA A 200 -16.21 -10.48 -5.84
C ALA A 200 -15.05 -9.46 -5.81
N VAL A 201 -15.23 -8.26 -6.39
CA VAL A 201 -14.24 -7.18 -6.29
C VAL A 201 -14.04 -6.77 -4.83
N PHE A 202 -15.14 -6.56 -4.09
CA PHE A 202 -15.09 -6.24 -2.66
C PHE A 202 -14.34 -7.30 -1.85
N ALA A 203 -14.60 -8.59 -2.10
CA ALA A 203 -13.93 -9.66 -1.38
C ALA A 203 -12.42 -9.67 -1.66
N VAL A 204 -11.99 -9.48 -2.91
CA VAL A 204 -10.57 -9.39 -3.26
C VAL A 204 -9.91 -8.19 -2.57
N TYR A 205 -10.54 -7.01 -2.65
CA TYR A 205 -10.00 -5.81 -2.01
C TYR A 205 -9.93 -5.96 -0.49
N PHE A 206 -11.01 -6.38 0.15
CA PHE A 206 -11.06 -6.57 1.60
C PHE A 206 -10.01 -7.59 2.08
N LEU A 207 -9.86 -8.72 1.38
CA LEU A 207 -8.83 -9.72 1.69
C LEU A 207 -7.41 -9.19 1.45
N ALA A 208 -7.21 -8.41 0.39
CA ALA A 208 -5.93 -7.77 0.11
C ALA A 208 -5.59 -6.75 1.20
N GLY A 209 -6.54 -5.92 1.63
CA GLY A 209 -6.35 -4.96 2.72
C GLY A 209 -6.12 -5.62 4.06
N PHE A 210 -6.84 -6.70 4.36
CA PHE A 210 -6.60 -7.48 5.58
C PHE A 210 -5.21 -8.14 5.56
N GLY A 211 -4.81 -8.70 4.42
CA GLY A 211 -3.49 -9.29 4.21
C GLY A 211 -2.36 -8.26 4.31
N LEU A 212 -2.54 -7.08 3.69
CA LEU A 212 -1.61 -5.96 3.80
C LEU A 212 -1.56 -5.43 5.23
N PHE A 213 -2.69 -5.23 5.90
CA PHE A 213 -2.73 -4.77 7.29
C PHE A 213 -1.94 -5.71 8.22
N ALA A 214 -1.97 -7.02 7.98
CA ALA A 214 -1.13 -7.98 8.68
C ALA A 214 0.34 -7.96 8.21
N ALA A 215 0.59 -7.74 6.91
CA ALA A 215 1.93 -7.75 6.30
C ALA A 215 2.70 -6.43 6.42
N VAL A 216 2.05 -5.32 6.80
CA VAL A 216 2.67 -4.00 7.01
C VAL A 216 3.78 -4.04 8.07
N GLN A 217 3.80 -5.07 8.92
CA GLN A 217 4.91 -5.32 9.86
C GLN A 217 6.23 -5.74 9.17
N SER A 218 6.19 -6.16 7.89
CA SER A 218 7.34 -6.62 7.08
C SER A 218 7.76 -5.56 6.05
N PHE A 219 8.80 -4.79 6.37
CA PHE A 219 9.20 -3.58 5.64
C PHE A 219 9.67 -3.84 4.20
N GLU A 220 10.36 -4.96 3.96
CA GLU A 220 10.83 -5.32 2.62
C GLU A 220 9.70 -5.62 1.63
N VAL A 221 8.63 -6.26 2.10
CA VAL A 221 7.50 -6.65 1.22
C VAL A 221 6.69 -5.43 0.82
N VAL A 222 6.45 -4.51 1.76
CA VAL A 222 5.71 -3.27 1.50
C VAL A 222 6.50 -2.37 0.55
N ALA A 223 7.80 -2.19 0.75
CA ALA A 223 8.63 -1.35 -0.12
C ALA A 223 8.68 -1.88 -1.56
N LEU A 224 8.86 -3.19 -1.74
CA LEU A 224 8.85 -3.82 -3.06
C LEU A 224 7.49 -3.67 -3.74
N PHE A 225 6.39 -3.90 -3.00
CA PHE A 225 5.04 -3.79 -3.53
C PHE A 225 4.66 -2.34 -3.87
N SER A 226 5.03 -1.39 -3.01
CA SER A 226 4.84 0.05 -3.23
C SER A 226 5.59 0.55 -4.45
N THR A 227 6.88 0.18 -4.57
CA THR A 227 7.71 0.54 -5.74
C THR A 227 7.15 -0.05 -7.04
N ALA A 228 6.73 -1.32 -7.01
CA ALA A 228 6.12 -1.96 -8.16
C ALA A 228 4.77 -1.31 -8.53
N ALA A 229 3.93 -1.02 -7.55
CA ALA A 229 2.65 -0.35 -7.75
C ALA A 229 2.83 1.08 -8.30
N GLY A 230 3.77 1.86 -7.76
CA GLY A 230 4.12 3.20 -8.26
C GLY A 230 4.61 3.16 -9.71
N CYS A 231 5.51 2.23 -10.05
CA CYS A 231 5.96 2.02 -11.43
C CYS A 231 4.80 1.67 -12.38
N ILE A 232 3.92 0.75 -11.97
CA ILE A 232 2.75 0.35 -12.79
C ILE A 232 1.78 1.52 -12.93
N ALA A 233 1.49 2.26 -11.86
CA ALA A 233 0.62 3.44 -11.88
C ALA A 233 1.15 4.52 -12.83
N ILE A 234 2.47 4.79 -12.81
CA ILE A 234 3.10 5.71 -13.78
C ILE A 234 2.97 5.17 -15.20
N ALA A 235 3.30 3.91 -15.45
CA ALA A 235 3.21 3.33 -16.79
C ALA A 235 1.77 3.38 -17.34
N VAL A 236 0.78 3.02 -16.53
CA VAL A 236 -0.64 3.10 -16.90
C VAL A 236 -1.08 4.55 -17.05
N GLY A 237 -0.62 5.46 -16.19
CA GLY A 237 -0.87 6.90 -16.26
C GLY A 237 -0.36 7.51 -17.57
N ILE A 238 0.89 7.22 -17.96
CA ILE A 238 1.47 7.62 -19.25
C ILE A 238 0.63 7.06 -20.40
N LEU A 239 0.27 5.77 -20.37
CA LEU A 239 -0.55 5.17 -21.41
C LEU A 239 -1.93 5.84 -21.53
N GLN A 240 -2.56 6.21 -20.41
CA GLN A 240 -3.86 6.88 -20.39
C GLN A 240 -3.78 8.31 -20.93
N VAL A 241 -2.76 9.08 -20.54
CA VAL A 241 -2.51 10.44 -21.05
C VAL A 241 -2.15 10.40 -22.53
N ALA A 242 -1.24 9.52 -22.94
CA ALA A 242 -0.85 9.34 -24.35
C ALA A 242 -2.06 8.94 -25.21
N SER A 243 -2.88 8.01 -24.73
CA SER A 243 -4.11 7.58 -25.41
C SER A 243 -5.21 8.66 -25.43
N ALA A 244 -5.13 9.66 -24.55
CA ALA A 244 -6.01 10.83 -24.57
C ALA A 244 -5.51 11.91 -25.54
N LEU A 245 -4.19 12.13 -25.64
CA LEU A 245 -3.60 13.16 -26.49
C LEU A 245 -3.50 12.73 -27.96
N ALA A 246 -3.16 11.47 -28.23
CA ALA A 246 -3.04 10.89 -29.57
C ALA A 246 -4.02 9.71 -29.76
N PRO A 247 -5.24 9.96 -30.30
CA PRO A 247 -6.26 8.92 -30.52
C PRO A 247 -5.87 7.82 -31.51
N ASP A 248 -4.87 8.09 -32.35
CA ASP A 248 -4.40 7.23 -33.46
C ASP A 248 -3.29 6.24 -33.05
N LEU A 249 -2.86 6.23 -31.79
CA LEU A 249 -1.89 5.24 -31.30
C LEU A 249 -2.44 3.80 -31.46
N PRO A 250 -1.63 2.84 -31.99
CA PRO A 250 -2.07 1.47 -32.25
C PRO A 250 -2.31 0.65 -30.98
N ILE A 251 -1.81 1.10 -29.83
CA ILE A 251 -1.99 0.45 -28.52
C ILE A 251 -3.24 1.04 -27.89
N ARG A 252 -4.42 0.51 -28.25
CA ARG A 252 -5.69 0.90 -27.64
C ARG A 252 -5.94 0.02 -26.41
N PRO A 253 -5.93 0.57 -25.16
CA PRO A 253 -6.51 -0.10 -24.00
C PRO A 253 -8.03 -0.08 -24.17
N GLY A 254 -8.52 -1.06 -24.90
CA GLY A 254 -9.90 -1.23 -25.27
C GLY A 254 -9.98 -2.47 -26.13
N ILE A 255 -10.88 -3.37 -25.78
CA ILE A 255 -11.01 -4.69 -26.42
C ILE A 255 -10.99 -4.51 -27.95
N PRO A 256 -9.95 -5.00 -28.66
CA PRO A 256 -9.89 -4.89 -30.11
C PRO A 256 -11.11 -5.57 -30.73
N GLY A 257 -11.55 -5.10 -31.89
CA GLY A 257 -12.76 -5.61 -32.56
C GLY A 257 -12.79 -7.13 -32.76
N ARG A 258 -11.62 -7.80 -32.75
CA ARG A 258 -11.47 -9.27 -32.74
C ARG A 258 -11.74 -9.91 -31.38
N GLY A 259 -11.33 -9.28 -30.28
CA GLY A 259 -11.64 -9.73 -28.91
C GLY A 259 -13.14 -9.69 -28.61
N LYS A 260 -13.88 -8.70 -29.14
CA LYS A 260 -15.35 -8.64 -29.05
C LYS A 260 -16.03 -9.89 -29.62
N GLN A 261 -15.46 -10.51 -30.66
CA GLN A 261 -16.02 -11.69 -31.35
C GLN A 261 -15.83 -12.97 -30.54
N TYR A 262 -14.69 -13.09 -29.83
CA TYR A 262 -14.37 -14.23 -28.98
C TYR A 262 -14.97 -14.10 -27.57
N LEU A 263 -15.12 -12.87 -27.04
CA LEU A 263 -15.77 -12.62 -25.75
C LEU A 263 -17.30 -12.64 -25.85
N ALA A 264 -17.92 -12.19 -26.94
CA ALA A 264 -19.37 -12.16 -27.10
C ALA A 264 -20.07 -13.51 -26.80
N PRO A 265 -19.63 -14.67 -27.32
CA PRO A 265 -20.27 -15.95 -26.99
C PRO A 265 -19.99 -16.43 -25.56
N LEU A 266 -18.85 -16.06 -24.98
CA LEU A 266 -18.50 -16.36 -23.58
C LEU A 266 -19.33 -15.51 -22.60
N MET A 267 -19.64 -14.27 -23.01
CA MET A 267 -20.46 -13.31 -22.27
C MET A 267 -21.96 -13.55 -22.43
N GLN A 268 -22.42 -14.06 -23.58
CA GLN A 268 -23.81 -14.52 -23.74
C GLN A 268 -24.15 -15.74 -22.87
N LYS A 269 -23.13 -16.51 -22.45
CA LYS A 269 -23.24 -17.58 -21.44
C LYS A 269 -22.80 -17.14 -20.04
N ALA A 270 -22.55 -15.84 -19.82
CA ALA A 270 -22.11 -15.34 -18.52
C ALA A 270 -23.19 -15.60 -17.46
N SER A 271 -22.92 -16.63 -16.67
CA SER A 271 -23.65 -16.97 -15.47
C SER A 271 -23.03 -16.23 -14.28
N VAL A 272 -23.73 -16.20 -13.15
CA VAL A 272 -23.23 -15.62 -11.88
C VAL A 272 -21.78 -16.06 -11.55
N PRO A 273 -21.37 -17.32 -11.74
CA PRO A 273 -19.96 -17.74 -11.57
C PRO A 273 -18.96 -17.02 -12.49
N ALA A 274 -19.32 -16.76 -13.74
CA ALA A 274 -18.45 -16.02 -14.65
C ALA A 274 -18.30 -14.57 -14.19
N ALA A 275 -19.38 -13.97 -13.68
CA ALA A 275 -19.35 -12.63 -13.09
C ALA A 275 -18.39 -12.54 -11.91
N CYS A 276 -18.44 -13.52 -11.00
CA CYS A 276 -17.50 -13.61 -9.88
C CYS A 276 -16.05 -13.72 -10.38
N LEU A 277 -15.77 -14.58 -11.37
CA LEU A 277 -14.42 -14.73 -11.91
C LEU A 277 -13.91 -13.43 -12.53
N PHE A 278 -14.74 -12.73 -13.32
CA PHE A 278 -14.37 -11.43 -13.86
C PHE A 278 -14.19 -10.37 -12.78
N GLY A 279 -14.98 -10.41 -11.70
CA GLY A 279 -14.81 -9.53 -10.53
C GLY A 279 -13.50 -9.79 -9.80
N VAL A 280 -13.12 -11.06 -9.58
CA VAL A 280 -11.84 -11.42 -8.98
C VAL A 280 -10.67 -10.91 -9.83
N LEU A 281 -10.71 -11.19 -11.13
CA LEU A 281 -9.67 -10.72 -12.05
C LEU A 281 -9.58 -9.19 -12.06
N ALA A 282 -10.71 -8.51 -12.16
CA ALA A 282 -10.76 -7.05 -12.12
C ALA A 282 -10.16 -6.52 -10.82
N GLY A 283 -10.55 -7.05 -9.65
CA GLY A 283 -10.01 -6.64 -8.36
C GLY A 283 -8.49 -6.82 -8.26
N ILE A 284 -7.93 -7.90 -8.80
CA ILE A 284 -6.47 -8.12 -8.81
C ILE A 284 -5.75 -7.06 -9.68
N PHE A 285 -6.31 -6.72 -10.85
CA PHE A 285 -5.73 -5.70 -11.73
C PHE A 285 -5.93 -4.27 -11.23
N GLU A 286 -6.93 -4.07 -10.37
CA GLU A 286 -7.25 -2.79 -9.78
C GLU A 286 -6.25 -2.41 -8.67
N LEU A 287 -5.77 -3.38 -7.89
CA LEU A 287 -4.77 -3.19 -6.83
C LEU A 287 -3.53 -2.39 -7.28
N PRO A 288 -2.86 -2.65 -8.41
CA PRO A 288 -1.75 -1.82 -8.85
C PRO A 288 -2.19 -0.46 -9.44
N CYS A 289 -3.45 -0.32 -9.85
CA CYS A 289 -3.97 0.94 -10.42
C CYS A 289 -4.35 1.94 -9.33
N THR A 290 -4.99 1.50 -8.24
CA THR A 290 -5.43 2.40 -7.16
C THR A 290 -4.86 2.05 -5.79
N GLY A 291 -3.96 1.05 -5.75
CA GLY A 291 -3.31 0.60 -4.54
C GLY A 291 -2.52 1.68 -3.81
N GLY A 292 -2.05 2.73 -4.49
CA GLY A 292 -1.40 3.86 -3.81
C GLY A 292 -2.33 4.58 -2.82
N VAL A 293 -3.58 4.85 -3.22
CA VAL A 293 -4.60 5.45 -2.32
C VAL A 293 -4.94 4.46 -1.21
N TYR A 294 -5.11 3.18 -1.58
CA TYR A 294 -5.44 2.12 -0.64
C TYR A 294 -4.35 1.90 0.42
N LEU A 295 -3.09 1.88 0.01
CA LEU A 295 -1.90 1.76 0.85
C LEU A 295 -1.73 2.97 1.76
N ALA A 296 -1.95 4.19 1.25
CA ALA A 296 -1.88 5.40 2.05
C ALA A 296 -2.91 5.36 3.20
N VAL A 297 -4.14 4.93 2.91
CA VAL A 297 -5.18 4.76 3.95
C VAL A 297 -4.79 3.65 4.94
N LEU A 298 -4.30 2.51 4.46
CA LEU A 298 -3.85 1.41 5.32
C LEU A 298 -2.67 1.79 6.23
N ALA A 299 -1.73 2.60 5.74
CA ALA A 299 -0.60 3.09 6.51
C ALA A 299 -1.08 3.95 7.69
N ILE A 300 -1.96 4.92 7.43
CA ILE A 300 -2.55 5.79 8.46
C ILE A 300 -3.37 4.96 9.47
N LEU A 301 -4.11 3.95 9.00
CA LEU A 301 -4.85 3.03 9.87
C LEU A 301 -3.91 2.22 10.78
N SER A 302 -2.77 1.76 10.26
CA SER A 302 -1.80 0.98 11.03
C SER A 302 -1.12 1.80 12.14
N GLU A 303 -1.01 3.11 11.96
CA GLU A 303 -0.35 4.02 12.90
C GLU A 303 -1.29 4.51 14.01
N HIS A 304 -2.58 4.70 13.71
CA HIS A 304 -3.50 5.39 14.61
C HIS A 304 -4.69 4.56 15.12
N ALA A 305 -4.96 3.37 14.57
CA ALA A 305 -6.14 2.58 14.94
C ALA A 305 -5.78 1.24 15.59
N THR A 306 -6.59 0.84 16.57
CA THR A 306 -6.55 -0.54 17.09
C THR A 306 -6.95 -1.53 15.99
N VAL A 307 -6.54 -2.80 16.08
CA VAL A 307 -6.88 -3.83 15.06
C VAL A 307 -8.38 -3.90 14.78
N ALA A 308 -9.22 -3.78 15.82
CA ALA A 308 -10.67 -3.81 15.68
C ALA A 308 -11.22 -2.57 14.95
N GLU A 309 -10.72 -1.38 15.29
CA GLU A 309 -11.10 -0.13 14.62
C GLU A 309 -10.59 -0.08 13.18
N GLY A 310 -9.35 -0.54 12.95
CA GLY A 310 -8.76 -0.64 11.62
C GLY A 310 -9.58 -1.54 10.69
N ILE A 311 -10.06 -2.70 11.17
CA ILE A 311 -10.97 -3.57 10.41
C ILE A 311 -12.29 -2.85 10.09
N LEU A 312 -12.84 -2.07 11.03
CA LEU A 312 -14.09 -1.34 10.81
C LEU A 312 -13.93 -0.22 9.76
N TYR A 313 -12.83 0.55 9.83
CA TYR A 313 -12.50 1.55 8.83
C TYR A 313 -12.22 0.92 7.46
N LEU A 314 -11.52 -0.22 7.42
CA LEU A 314 -11.30 -0.97 6.20
C LEU A 314 -12.63 -1.41 5.59
N LEU A 315 -13.57 -1.92 6.40
CA LEU A 315 -14.89 -2.30 5.93
C LEU A 315 -15.65 -1.09 5.37
N ALA A 316 -15.63 0.05 6.07
CA ALA A 316 -16.28 1.28 5.64
C ALA A 316 -15.71 1.81 4.32
N TYR A 317 -14.38 1.78 4.16
CA TYR A 317 -13.69 2.12 2.92
C TYR A 317 -14.18 1.24 1.76
N ASN A 318 -14.14 -0.08 1.95
CA ASN A 318 -14.50 -1.05 0.89
C ASN A 318 -15.98 -0.97 0.52
N LEU A 319 -16.84 -0.59 1.48
CA LEU A 319 -18.27 -0.37 1.23
C LEU A 319 -18.51 0.89 0.37
N MET A 320 -17.75 1.97 0.60
CA MET A 320 -17.80 3.15 -0.27
C MET A 320 -17.20 2.87 -1.64
N PHE A 321 -16.15 2.05 -1.71
CA PHE A 321 -15.52 1.62 -2.96
C PHE A 321 -16.47 0.83 -3.89
N ILE A 322 -17.29 -0.08 -3.36
CA ILE A 322 -18.22 -0.87 -4.18
C ILE A 322 -19.48 -0.07 -4.58
N LEU A 323 -19.78 1.04 -3.90
CA LEU A 323 -21.02 1.79 -4.08
C LEU A 323 -21.24 2.32 -5.53
N PRO A 324 -20.23 2.88 -6.22
CA PRO A 324 -20.37 3.26 -7.63
C PRO A 324 -20.69 2.08 -8.57
N LEU A 325 -20.12 0.90 -8.32
CA LEU A 325 -20.38 -0.32 -9.11
C LEU A 325 -21.83 -0.81 -8.96
N LEU A 326 -22.35 -0.76 -7.72
CA LEU A 326 -23.74 -1.08 -7.43
C LEU A 326 -24.69 -0.05 -8.05
N ALA A 327 -24.33 1.24 -8.02
CA ALA A 327 -25.12 2.29 -8.66
C ALA A 327 -25.24 2.07 -10.19
N ILE A 328 -24.14 1.69 -10.85
CA ILE A 328 -24.15 1.35 -12.29
C ILE A 328 -25.03 0.12 -12.55
N THR A 329 -24.88 -0.93 -11.73
CA THR A 329 -25.69 -2.15 -11.83
C THR A 329 -27.18 -1.85 -11.68
N ALA A 330 -27.55 -1.03 -10.71
CA ALA A 330 -28.93 -0.61 -10.48
C ALA A 330 -29.47 0.22 -11.66
N GLY A 331 -28.70 1.18 -12.16
CA GLY A 331 -29.10 2.00 -13.30
C GLY A 331 -29.41 1.17 -14.55
N ILE A 332 -28.51 0.26 -14.93
CA ILE A 332 -28.72 -0.62 -16.09
C ILE A 332 -29.86 -1.62 -15.83
N GLY A 333 -29.95 -2.17 -14.62
CA GLY A 333 -30.99 -3.11 -14.23
C GLY A 333 -32.41 -2.51 -14.23
N LEU A 334 -32.54 -1.22 -13.89
CA LEU A 334 -33.81 -0.47 -13.89
C LEU A 334 -34.24 0.02 -15.28
N GLY A 335 -33.42 -0.20 -16.31
CA GLY A 335 -33.79 0.10 -17.70
C GLY A 335 -33.19 1.37 -18.28
N ILE A 336 -32.13 1.92 -17.68
CA ILE A 336 -31.28 2.87 -18.41
C ILE A 336 -30.63 2.10 -19.57
N PRO A 337 -30.87 2.47 -20.84
CA PRO A 337 -30.24 1.78 -21.96
C PRO A 337 -28.73 1.90 -21.79
N PRO A 338 -27.99 0.77 -21.82
CA PRO A 338 -26.55 0.81 -21.64
C PRO A 338 -25.86 1.64 -22.72
N GLU A 339 -26.51 1.86 -23.88
CA GLU A 339 -26.02 2.79 -24.90
C GLU A 339 -25.94 4.24 -24.40
N ARG A 340 -26.79 4.69 -23.46
CA ARG A 340 -26.69 6.05 -22.87
C ARG A 340 -25.47 6.19 -21.97
N VAL A 341 -25.17 5.16 -21.20
CA VAL A 341 -23.99 5.12 -20.34
C VAL A 341 -22.73 5.04 -21.21
N ASP A 342 -22.75 4.21 -22.25
CA ASP A 342 -21.63 4.07 -23.17
C ASP A 342 -21.42 5.33 -24.02
N THR A 343 -22.48 6.00 -24.48
CA THR A 343 -22.36 7.28 -25.24
C THR A 343 -21.87 8.43 -24.37
N TRP A 344 -22.35 8.57 -23.13
CA TRP A 344 -21.79 9.56 -22.19
C TRP A 344 -20.32 9.29 -21.89
N ARG A 345 -19.97 8.01 -21.66
CA ARG A 345 -18.61 7.54 -21.43
C ARG A 345 -17.71 7.74 -22.65
N LEU A 346 -18.21 7.51 -23.86
CA LEU A 346 -17.51 7.69 -25.13
C LEU A 346 -17.31 9.19 -25.43
N GLY A 347 -18.32 10.02 -25.19
CA GLY A 347 -18.25 11.47 -25.37
C GLY A 347 -17.24 12.14 -24.45
N HIS A 348 -17.14 11.67 -23.20
CA HIS A 348 -16.16 12.18 -22.22
C HIS A 348 -14.91 11.31 -22.12
N ARG A 349 -14.72 10.32 -23.00
CA ARG A 349 -13.64 9.32 -22.88
C ARG A 349 -12.25 9.93 -22.87
N ARG A 350 -12.07 11.04 -23.61
CA ARG A 350 -10.81 11.79 -23.66
C ARG A 350 -10.56 12.50 -22.34
N ALA A 351 -11.56 13.20 -21.81
CA ALA A 351 -11.49 13.89 -20.53
C ALA A 351 -11.29 12.91 -19.36
N LEU A 352 -12.06 11.82 -19.29
CA LEU A 352 -11.86 10.78 -18.26
C LEU A 352 -10.45 10.18 -18.32
N ARG A 353 -9.96 9.78 -19.50
CA ARG A 353 -8.60 9.23 -19.63
C ARG A 353 -7.52 10.21 -19.20
N LEU A 354 -7.71 11.50 -19.48
CA LEU A 354 -6.76 12.54 -19.11
C LEU A 354 -6.77 12.78 -17.59
N VAL A 355 -7.95 12.95 -16.98
CA VAL A 355 -8.09 13.14 -15.52
C VAL A 355 -7.53 11.95 -14.75
N ILE A 356 -7.92 10.73 -15.14
CA ILE A 356 -7.46 9.51 -14.48
C ILE A 356 -5.96 9.30 -14.71
N GLY A 357 -5.47 9.54 -15.93
CA GLY A 357 -4.05 9.43 -16.24
C GLY A 357 -3.18 10.39 -15.45
N VAL A 358 -3.59 11.67 -15.33
CA VAL A 358 -2.89 12.67 -14.51
C VAL A 358 -2.94 12.31 -13.03
N PHE A 359 -4.08 11.84 -12.53
CA PHE A 359 -4.23 11.39 -11.15
C PHE A 359 -3.31 10.20 -10.82
N LEU A 360 -3.26 9.19 -11.70
CA LEU A 360 -2.37 8.03 -11.56
C LEU A 360 -0.89 8.40 -11.62
N LEU A 361 -0.51 9.35 -12.48
CA LEU A 361 0.85 9.89 -12.52
C LEU A 361 1.20 10.59 -11.20
N GLY A 362 0.31 11.43 -10.69
CA GLY A 362 0.50 12.14 -9.43
C GLY A 362 0.71 11.19 -8.26
N ILE A 363 -0.20 10.23 -8.07
CA ILE A 363 -0.07 9.23 -7.01
C ILE A 363 1.16 8.36 -7.22
N GLY A 364 1.41 7.88 -8.43
CA GLY A 364 2.57 7.04 -8.72
C GLY A 364 3.92 7.72 -8.42
N VAL A 365 4.05 9.02 -8.73
CA VAL A 365 5.24 9.80 -8.36
C VAL A 365 5.34 9.95 -6.84
N VAL A 366 4.25 10.32 -6.17
CA VAL A 366 4.22 10.45 -4.70
C VAL A 366 4.61 9.13 -4.03
N THR A 367 4.09 7.99 -4.51
CA THR A 367 4.40 6.65 -3.99
C THR A 367 5.83 6.17 -4.27
N LEU A 368 6.55 6.77 -5.24
CA LEU A 368 7.98 6.47 -5.47
C LEU A 368 8.93 7.41 -4.74
N VAL A 369 8.43 8.58 -4.31
CA VAL A 369 9.20 9.59 -3.57
C VAL A 369 9.13 9.35 -2.06
N ILE A 370 8.00 8.84 -1.58
CA ILE A 370 7.80 8.31 -0.23
C ILE A 370 8.29 6.87 -0.19
#